data_AF-A0A6M3JQT7-F1
#
_entry.id   AF-A0A6M3JQT7-F1
#
_cell.length_a   1.000
_cell.length_b   1.000
_cell.length_c   1.000
_cell.angle_alpha   90.00
_cell.angle_beta   90.00
_cell.angle_gamma   90.00
#
_symmetry.space_group_name_H-M   'P 1'
#
loop_
_entity.id
_entity.type
_entity.pdbx_description
1 polymer ?
#
loop_
_entity_poly.entity_id
_entity_poly.type
_entity_poly.pdbx_seq_one_letter_code
_entity_poly.pdbx_strand_id
1 'polypeptide(L)' 'MKTYLSYGGGVNSTACIVLHAQGKLHYDEAIYVDHGCDWPETREYVRMMAERFPIT' A
#
# COMPACT_ATOMS: atom_id res chain seq x y z
N MET A 1 -8.82 9.26 16.10
CA MET A 1 -8.01 9.85 15.02
C MET A 1 -7.62 8.69 14.12
N LYS A 2 -7.88 8.75 12.81
CA LYS A 2 -7.51 7.67 11.88
C LYS A 2 -6.00 7.71 11.58
N THR A 3 -5.43 6.54 11.36
CA THR A 3 -4.02 6.30 11.03
C THR A 3 -3.92 5.81 9.59
N TYR A 4 -3.09 6.47 8.80
CA TYR A 4 -2.97 6.22 7.37
C TYR A 4 -1.55 5.77 7.04
N LEU A 5 -1.44 4.71 6.23
CA LEU A 5 -0.19 4.32 5.62
C LEU A 5 -0.06 4.98 4.25
N SER A 6 0.95 5.82 4.08
CA SER A 6 1.36 6.29 2.75
C SER A 6 1.98 5.11 2.00
N TYR A 7 1.25 4.57 1.03
CA TYR A 7 1.61 3.38 0.28
C TYR A 7 2.00 3.75 -1.15
N GLY A 8 3.24 3.44 -1.54
CA GLY A 8 3.79 3.79 -2.86
C GLY A 8 4.13 2.60 -3.74
N GLY A 9 3.70 1.38 -3.38
CA GLY A 9 4.09 0.16 -4.11
C GLY A 9 5.57 -0.24 -3.98
N GLY A 10 6.35 0.47 -3.17
CA GLY A 10 7.76 0.17 -2.93
C GLY A 10 7.97 -0.93 -1.89
N VAL A 11 9.22 -1.39 -1.76
CA VAL A 11 9.60 -2.48 -0.85
C VAL A 11 9.22 -2.19 0.60
N ASN A 12 9.54 -0.99 1.11
CA ASN A 12 9.33 -0.65 2.52
C ASN A 12 7.85 -0.44 2.86
N SER A 13 7.11 0.26 2.00
CA SER A 13 5.67 0.46 2.21
C SER A 13 4.89 -0.85 2.06
N THR A 14 5.36 -1.77 1.21
CA THR A 14 4.86 -3.16 1.15
C THR A 14 5.16 -3.94 2.41
N ALA A 15 6.35 -3.80 2.99
CA ALA A 15 6.66 -4.44 4.27
C ALA A 15 5.69 -3.99 5.37
N CYS A 16 5.25 -2.72 5.37
CA CYS A 16 4.20 -2.24 6.28
C CYS A 16 2.86 -2.96 6.09
N ILE A 17 2.43 -3.21 4.84
CA ILE A 17 1.23 -4.02 4.54
C ILE A 17 1.37 -5.43 5.15
N VAL A 18 2.53 -6.07 4.96
CA VAL A 18 2.79 -7.42 5.48
C VAL A 18 2.80 -7.44 7.01
N LEU A 19 3.45 -6.47 7.64
CA LEU A 19 3.46 -6.35 9.10
C LEU A 19 2.05 -6.13 9.66
N HIS A 20 1.22 -5.37 8.94
CA HIS A 20 -0.18 -5.18 9.30
C HIS A 20 -0.98 -6.49 9.20
N ALA A 21 -0.83 -7.24 8.11
CA ALA A 21 -1.45 -8.56 7.95
C ALA A 21 -1.01 -9.56 9.04
N GLN A 22 0.18 -9.38 9.62
CA GLN A 22 0.69 -10.17 10.74
C GLN A 22 0.26 -9.66 12.13
N GLY A 23 -0.54 -8.58 12.20
CA GLY A 23 -0.96 -7.96 13.45
C GLY A 23 0.17 -7.22 14.19
N LYS A 24 1.28 -6.91 13.52
CA LYS A 24 2.46 -6.23 14.10
C LYS A 24 2.48 -4.73 13.85
N LEU A 25 1.66 -4.25 12.92
CA LEU A 25 1.48 -2.84 12.60
C LEU A 25 -0.01 -2.55 12.48
N HIS A 26 -0.47 -1.42 13.01
CA HIS A 26 -1.86 -1.00 12.88
C HIS A 26 -1.94 0.27 12.02
N TYR A 27 -2.75 0.23 10.96
CA TYR A 27 -3.24 1.39 10.24
C TYR A 27 -4.69 1.13 9.86
N ASP A 28 -5.48 2.19 9.69
CA ASP A 28 -6.89 2.08 9.30
C ASP A 28 -7.03 1.95 7.77
N GLU A 29 -6.20 2.69 7.03
CA GLU A 29 -6.24 2.73 5.56
C GLU A 29 -4.82 2.87 4.98
N ALA A 30 -4.53 2.15 3.90
CA ALA A 30 -3.35 2.39 3.07
C ALA A 30 -3.76 3.20 1.85
N ILE A 31 -3.04 4.26 1.52
CA ILE A 31 -3.38 5.19 0.43
C ILE A 31 -2.28 5.17 -0.61
N TYR A 32 -2.65 4.91 -1.87
CA TYR A 32 -1.79 5.09 -3.04
C TYR A 32 -2.28 6.27 -3.89
N VAL A 33 -1.34 7.04 -4.44
CA VAL A 33 -1.64 8.17 -5.32
C VAL A 33 -0.95 7.95 -6.66
N ASP A 34 -1.73 7.62 -7.70
CA ASP A 34 -1.22 7.61 -9.06
C ASP A 34 -1.05 9.06 -9.54
N HIS A 35 0.20 9.52 -9.56
CA HIS A 35 0.57 10.85 -10.06
C HIS A 35 0.95 10.82 -11.55
N GLY A 36 0.76 9.70 -12.25
CA GLY A 36 1.00 9.54 -13.69
C GLY A 36 2.45 9.35 -14.10
N CYS A 37 3.40 9.40 -13.16
CA CYS A 37 4.85 9.27 -13.43
C CYS A 37 5.48 8.02 -12.83
N ASP A 38 4.70 7.17 -12.15
CA ASP A 38 5.17 5.87 -11.70
C ASP A 38 5.42 4.93 -12.89
N TRP A 39 6.38 4.04 -12.72
CA TRP A 39 6.63 2.97 -13.68
C TRP A 39 5.34 2.17 -13.93
N PRO A 40 5.04 1.79 -15.19
CA PRO A 40 3.88 0.95 -15.50
C PRO A 40 3.78 -0.31 -14.62
N GLU A 41 4.92 -0.92 -14.31
CA GLU A 41 5.06 -2.09 -13.46
C GLU A 41 4.71 -1.81 -12.00
N THR A 42 5.05 -0.61 -11.49
CA THR A 42 4.64 -0.19 -10.14
C THR A 42 3.13 -0.07 -10.05
N ARG A 43 2.48 0.54 -11.04
CA ARG A 43 1.02 0.69 -11.08
C ARG A 43 0.32 -0.66 -11.19
N GLU A 44 0.85 -1.58 -11.98
CA GLU A 44 0.33 -2.94 -12.06
C GLU A 44 0.50 -3.70 -10.75
N TYR A 45 1.67 -3.56 -10.12
CA TYR A 45 1.93 -4.14 -8.81
C TYR A 45 0.95 -3.61 -7.74
N VAL A 46 0.70 -2.30 -7.70
CA VAL A 46 -0.26 -1.72 -6.77
C VAL A 46 -1.68 -2.22 -7.03
N ARG A 47 -2.12 -2.33 -8.30
CA ARG A 47 -3.42 -2.94 -8.64
C ARG A 47 -3.54 -4.36 -8.11
N MET A 48 -2.53 -5.21 -8.35
CA MET A 48 -2.50 -6.59 -7.84
C MET A 48 -2.55 -6.63 -6.30
N MET A 49 -1.87 -5.70 -5.62
CA MET A 49 -1.88 -5.62 -4.16
C MET A 49 -3.26 -5.19 -3.63
N ALA A 50 -3.93 -4.26 -4.29
CA ALA A 50 -5.25 -3.77 -3.92
C ALA A 50 -6.36 -4.84 -4.02
N GLU A 51 -6.15 -5.91 -4.80
CA GLU A 51 -7.06 -7.08 -4.82
C GLU A 51 -7.05 -7.88 -3.50
N ARG A 52 -5.97 -7.76 -2.71
CA ARG A 52 -5.75 -8.58 -1.51
C ARG A 52 -5.71 -7.76 -0.23
N PHE A 53 -5.37 -6.49 -0.32
CA PHE A 53 -5.19 -5.60 0.82
C PHE A 53 -6.00 -4.31 0.61
N PRO A 54 -6.53 -3.71 1.69
CA PRO A 54 -7.31 -2.48 1.60
C PRO A 54 -6.41 -1.28 1.30
N ILE A 55 -6.03 -1.14 0.02
CA ILE A 55 -5.30 -0.01 -0.54
C ILE A 55 -6.31 0.81 -1.34
N THR A 56 -6.45 2.08 -0.96
CA THR A 56 -7.33 3.06 -1.57
C THR A 56 -6.56 3.97 -2.51
#